data_AF-A0A9X5XES2-F1
#
_entry.id   AF-A0A9X5XES2-F1
#
_cell.length_a   1.000
_cell.length_b   1.000
_cell.length_c   1.000
_cell.angle_alpha   90.00
_cell.angle_beta   90.00
_cell.angle_gamma   90.00
#
_symmetry.space_group_name_H-M   'P 1'
#
loop_
_entity.id
_entity.type
_entity.pdbx_description
1 polymer ?
#
loop_
_entity_poly.entity_id
_entity_poly.type
_entity_poly.pdbx_seq_one_letter_code
_entity_poly.pdbx_strand_id
1 'polypeptide(L)'
;VPVVTFSAEGHPDADWRAEEVEVGPMDSAFVAVGPKGERITAKSPLAGPFNVANTLAAIVALAVAGIDPQTAADGIAAVPGVPGRLERVDAGQPYLAVVDYAHKTDAVESVLRALRK
;
A
#
# COMPACT_ATOMS: atom_id res chain seq x y z
N VAL A 1 -21.60 -12.52 -9.96
CA VAL A 1 -21.20 -11.34 -9.15
C VAL A 1 -20.07 -10.67 -9.91
N PRO A 2 -20.13 -9.35 -10.19
CA PRO A 2 -19.02 -8.67 -10.85
C PRO A 2 -17.75 -8.79 -9.99
N VAL A 3 -16.62 -9.06 -10.64
CA VAL A 3 -15.30 -9.18 -10.02
C VAL A 3 -14.42 -8.06 -10.57
N VAL A 4 -13.65 -7.42 -9.70
CA VAL A 4 -12.61 -6.45 -10.09
C VAL A 4 -11.29 -6.95 -9.50
N THR A 5 -10.30 -7.10 -10.37
CA THR A 5 -8.97 -7.61 -10.05
C THR A 5 -7.96 -6.48 -9.92
N PHE A 6 -6.89 -6.71 -9.16
CA PHE A 6 -5.80 -5.73 -9.03
C PHE A 6 -4.44 -6.44 -8.95
N SER A 7 -3.38 -5.75 -9.38
CA SER A 7 -2.01 -6.26 -9.30
C SER A 7 -1.00 -5.17 -8.92
N ALA A 8 -0.35 -5.35 -7.77
CA ALA A 8 0.79 -4.50 -7.38
C ALA A 8 2.08 -4.80 -8.17
N GLU A 9 2.13 -5.94 -8.86
CA GLU A 9 3.26 -6.35 -9.70
C GLU A 9 3.13 -5.88 -11.15
N GLY A 10 2.05 -5.18 -11.49
CA GLY A 10 1.86 -4.64 -12.84
C GLY A 10 1.31 -5.66 -13.85
N HIS A 11 0.71 -6.78 -13.40
CA HIS A 11 0.17 -7.81 -14.31
C HIS A 11 -0.86 -7.19 -15.28
N PRO A 12 -0.68 -7.33 -16.60
CA PRO A 12 -1.50 -6.63 -17.61
C PRO A 12 -2.95 -7.12 -17.66
N ASP A 13 -3.22 -8.33 -17.16
CA ASP A 13 -4.55 -8.94 -17.12
C ASP A 13 -5.40 -8.47 -15.92
N ALA A 14 -4.83 -7.67 -15.01
CA ALA A 14 -5.57 -7.10 -13.89
C ALA A 14 -6.30 -5.81 -14.29
N ASP A 15 -7.53 -5.63 -13.80
CA ASP A 15 -8.34 -4.44 -14.08
C ASP A 15 -7.65 -3.16 -13.58
N TRP A 16 -7.02 -3.26 -12.40
CA TRP A 16 -6.19 -2.22 -11.82
C TRP A 16 -4.76 -2.72 -11.62
N ARG A 17 -3.78 -1.86 -11.85
CA ARG A 17 -2.37 -2.23 -11.62
C ARG A 17 -1.54 -1.09 -11.06
N ALA A 18 -0.53 -1.43 -10.27
CA ALA A 18 0.48 -0.48 -9.86
C ALA A 18 1.60 -0.42 -10.92
N GLU A 19 1.95 0.80 -11.32
CA GLU A 19 3.11 1.13 -12.14
C GLU A 19 4.03 2.08 -11.35
N GLU A 20 5.27 2.25 -11.81
CA GLU A 20 6.22 3.22 -11.23
C GLU A 20 6.39 3.06 -9.71
N VAL A 21 6.46 1.80 -9.24
CA VAL A 21 6.48 1.48 -7.81
C VAL A 21 7.84 1.81 -7.20
N GLU A 22 7.83 2.78 -6.28
CA GLU A 22 8.96 3.17 -5.46
C GLU A 22 8.70 2.77 -4.01
N VAL A 23 9.44 1.77 -3.53
CA VAL A 23 9.34 1.31 -2.13
C VAL A 23 10.39 2.02 -1.30
N GLY A 24 9.93 2.96 -0.47
CA GLY A 24 10.75 3.63 0.53
C GLY A 24 10.87 2.82 1.83
N PRO A 25 11.75 3.26 2.75
CA PRO A 25 11.95 2.60 4.04
C PRO A 25 10.74 2.73 4.97
N MET A 26 9.91 3.76 4.80
CA MET A 26 8.78 4.07 5.68
C MET A 26 7.45 4.21 4.95
N ASP A 27 7.48 4.50 3.65
CA ASP A 27 6.32 4.65 2.80
C ASP A 27 6.59 4.05 1.42
N SER A 28 5.60 4.06 0.53
CA SER A 28 5.80 3.68 -0.87
C SER A 28 4.97 4.58 -1.77
N ALA A 29 5.50 4.93 -2.94
CA ALA A 29 4.79 5.68 -3.96
C ALA A 29 4.58 4.80 -5.20
N PHE A 30 3.47 4.99 -5.90
CA PHE A 30 3.16 4.29 -7.14
C PHE A 30 2.07 5.01 -7.93
N VAL A 31 1.90 4.64 -9.20
CA VAL A 31 0.78 5.06 -10.03
C VAL A 31 -0.21 3.90 -10.13
N ALA A 32 -1.44 4.09 -9.64
CA ALA A 32 -2.53 3.14 -9.87
C ALA A 32 -3.16 3.41 -11.23
N VAL A 33 -3.11 2.43 -12.13
CA VAL A 33 -3.71 2.50 -13.46
C VAL A 33 -5.01 1.72 -13.47
N GLY A 34 -6.10 2.39 -13.86
CA GLY A 34 -7.45 1.83 -13.90
C GLY A 34 -7.86 1.29 -15.27
N PRO A 35 -8.97 0.55 -15.33
CA PRO A 35 -9.42 -0.16 -16.53
C PRO A 35 -9.94 0.79 -17.63
N LYS A 36 -10.23 2.06 -17.32
CA LYS A 36 -10.64 3.08 -18.30
C LYS A 36 -9.47 3.99 -18.68
N GLY A 37 -8.24 3.62 -18.31
CA GLY A 37 -7.04 4.42 -18.55
C GLY A 37 -6.79 5.51 -17.52
N GLU A 38 -7.48 5.48 -16.38
CA GLU A 38 -7.19 6.36 -15.25
C GLU A 38 -5.74 6.16 -14.78
N ARG A 39 -5.07 7.25 -14.39
CA ARG A 39 -3.74 7.21 -13.78
C ARG A 39 -3.76 8.04 -12.51
N ILE A 40 -3.64 7.37 -11.37
CA ILE A 40 -3.83 7.95 -10.05
C ILE A 40 -2.51 7.89 -9.30
N THR A 41 -1.98 9.04 -8.89
CA THR A 41 -0.81 9.07 -8.02
C THR A 41 -1.22 8.64 -6.62
N ALA A 42 -0.58 7.60 -6.10
CA ALA A 42 -0.91 7.00 -4.82
C ALA A 42 0.32 6.87 -3.92
N LYS A 43 0.09 6.99 -2.61
CA LYS A 43 1.09 6.80 -1.57
C LYS A 43 0.57 5.84 -0.51
N SER A 44 1.32 4.79 -0.24
CA SER A 44 1.15 3.93 0.92
C SER A 44 1.85 4.58 2.12
N PRO A 45 1.15 4.85 3.24
CA PRO A 45 1.78 5.36 4.47
C PRO A 45 2.60 4.28 5.21
N LEU A 46 2.60 3.04 4.71
CA LEU A 46 3.34 1.92 5.27
C LEU A 46 4.39 1.41 4.26
N ALA A 47 5.53 0.97 4.77
CA ALA A 47 6.62 0.44 3.97
C ALA A 47 6.35 -0.95 3.39
N GLY A 48 7.02 -1.26 2.28
CA GLY A 48 7.10 -2.61 1.73
C GLY A 48 6.11 -2.91 0.59
N PRO A 49 6.48 -3.85 -0.31
CA PRO A 49 5.70 -4.16 -1.51
C PRO A 49 4.30 -4.72 -1.19
N PHE A 50 4.14 -5.44 -0.08
CA PHE A 50 2.83 -5.94 0.33
C PHE A 50 1.87 -4.81 0.71
N ASN A 51 2.38 -3.67 1.21
CA ASN A 51 1.55 -2.51 1.51
C ASN A 51 1.19 -1.70 0.27
N VAL A 52 1.98 -1.77 -0.81
CA VAL A 52 1.54 -1.29 -2.14
C VAL A 52 0.31 -2.08 -2.59
N ALA A 53 0.33 -3.41 -2.45
CA ALA A 53 -0.83 -4.25 -2.76
C ALA A 53 -2.05 -3.92 -1.90
N ASN A 54 -1.87 -3.78 -0.58
CA ASN A 54 -2.97 -3.40 0.32
C ASN A 54 -3.54 -2.01 0.00
N THR A 55 -2.67 -1.05 -0.31
CA THR A 55 -3.07 0.32 -0.67
C THR A 55 -3.84 0.33 -1.99
N LEU A 56 -3.33 -0.37 -3.01
CA LEU A 56 -4.03 -0.52 -4.29
C LEU A 56 -5.40 -1.18 -4.09
N ALA A 57 -5.48 -2.26 -3.30
CA ALA A 57 -6.74 -2.93 -2.98
C ALA A 57 -7.76 -1.98 -2.33
N ALA A 58 -7.31 -1.13 -1.41
CA ALA A 58 -8.14 -0.14 -0.74
C ALA A 58 -8.65 0.94 -1.70
N ILE A 59 -7.79 1.47 -2.58
CA ILE A 59 -8.17 2.43 -3.63
C ILE A 59 -9.24 1.81 -4.55
N VAL A 60 -9.01 0.58 -5.01
CA VAL A 60 -9.94 -0.15 -5.88
C VAL A 60 -11.29 -0.38 -5.20
N ALA A 61 -11.28 -0.80 -3.93
CA ALA A 61 -12.52 -1.01 -3.17
C ALA A 61 -13.34 0.28 -3.04
N LEU A 62 -12.69 1.42 -2.79
CA LEU A 62 -13.35 2.72 -2.69
C LEU A 62 -13.85 3.21 -4.05
N ALA A 63 -13.07 3.01 -5.12
CA ALA A 63 -13.47 3.33 -6.48
C ALA A 63 -14.71 2.53 -6.91
N VAL A 64 -14.75 1.23 -6.61
CA VAL A 64 -15.91 0.37 -6.86
C VAL A 64 -17.12 0.80 -6.04
N ALA A 65 -16.92 1.37 -4.85
CA ALA A 65 -17.96 1.96 -4.03
C ALA A 65 -18.46 3.33 -4.53
N GLY A 66 -17.89 3.86 -5.62
CA GLY A 66 -18.31 5.12 -6.26
C GLY A 66 -17.57 6.36 -5.76
N ILE A 67 -16.48 6.20 -4.99
CA ILE A 67 -15.61 7.31 -4.59
C ILE A 67 -14.63 7.60 -5.73
N ASP A 68 -14.36 8.88 -5.98
CA ASP A 68 -13.33 9.28 -6.94
C ASP A 68 -11.96 8.65 -6.57
N PRO A 69 -11.28 7.95 -7.50
CA PRO A 69 -10.04 7.23 -7.19
C PRO A 69 -8.91 8.12 -6.66
N GLN A 70 -8.79 9.37 -7.13
CA GLN A 70 -7.78 10.29 -6.62
C GLN A 70 -8.12 10.71 -5.19
N THR A 71 -9.37 11.03 -4.91
CA THR A 71 -9.87 11.31 -3.55
C THR A 71 -9.62 10.14 -2.60
N ALA A 72 -9.82 8.90 -3.06
CA ALA A 72 -9.50 7.69 -2.29
C ALA A 72 -8.00 7.56 -1.99
N ALA A 73 -7.14 7.77 -3.00
CA ALA A 73 -5.69 7.72 -2.85
C ALA A 73 -5.19 8.80 -1.87
N ASP A 74 -5.67 10.04 -1.99
CA ASP A 74 -5.31 11.15 -1.11
C ASP A 74 -5.76 10.88 0.34
N GLY A 75 -6.96 10.35 0.52
CA GLY A 75 -7.49 9.97 1.83
C GLY A 75 -6.67 8.88 2.51
N ILE A 76 -6.22 7.86 1.76
CA ILE A 76 -5.35 6.81 2.29
C ILE A 76 -3.96 7.36 2.63
N ALA A 77 -3.40 8.22 1.78
CA ALA A 77 -2.09 8.84 2.01
C ALA A 77 -2.06 9.74 3.27
N ALA A 78 -3.21 10.31 3.64
CA ALA A 78 -3.34 11.15 4.83
C ALA A 78 -3.45 10.36 6.15
N VAL A 79 -3.56 9.02 6.10
CA VAL A 79 -3.60 8.19 7.30
C VAL A 79 -2.22 8.18 7.97
N PRO A 80 -2.10 8.55 9.25
CA PRO A 80 -0.80 8.67 9.93
C PRO A 80 -0.06 7.32 10.12
N GLY A 81 -0.77 6.21 9.90
CA GLY A 81 -0.32 4.85 10.08
C GLY A 81 -1.49 3.96 10.50
N VAL A 82 -1.27 2.65 10.55
CA VAL A 82 -2.26 1.69 11.04
C VAL A 82 -1.73 1.08 12.34
N PRO A 83 -2.45 1.20 13.47
CA PRO A 83 -2.00 0.63 14.74
C PRO A 83 -1.65 -0.86 14.62
N GLY A 84 -0.47 -1.25 15.12
CA GLY A 84 0.06 -2.61 15.05
C GLY A 84 0.40 -3.11 13.63
N ARG A 85 0.62 -2.22 12.66
CA ARG A 85 1.12 -2.54 11.31
C ARG A 85 2.28 -1.63 10.97
N LEU A 86 3.50 -2.13 11.16
CA LEU A 86 4.73 -1.33 11.07
C LEU A 86 4.61 0.02 11.80
N GLU A 87 3.91 0.02 12.93
CA GLU A 87 3.61 1.23 13.69
C GLU A 87 4.90 1.77 14.29
N ARG A 88 5.27 3.01 13.94
CA ARG A 88 6.50 3.63 14.41
C ARG A 88 6.37 4.03 15.87
N VAL A 89 7.37 3.67 16.66
CA VAL A 89 7.54 4.17 18.03
C VAL A 89 8.71 5.13 18.02
N ASP A 90 8.44 6.41 18.27
CA ASP A 90 9.47 7.44 18.42
C ASP A 90 9.41 8.04 19.82
N ALA A 91 10.47 7.78 20.59
CA ALA A 91 10.73 8.32 21.91
C ALA A 91 12.06 9.10 21.93
N GLY A 92 12.54 9.56 20.76
CA GLY A 92 13.80 10.31 20.61
C GLY A 92 15.04 9.43 20.47
N GLN A 93 14.89 8.13 20.19
CA GLN A 93 16.01 7.19 20.04
C GLN A 93 16.68 7.26 18.65
N PRO A 94 17.97 6.88 18.51
CA PRO A 94 18.70 6.94 17.23
C PRO A 94 18.47 5.73 16.31
N TYR A 95 17.42 4.94 16.55
CA TYR A 95 17.12 3.72 15.80
C TYR A 95 15.63 3.62 15.49
N LEU A 96 15.30 2.87 14.44
CA LEU A 96 13.92 2.56 14.08
C LEU A 96 13.35 1.54 15.08
N ALA A 97 12.29 1.92 15.78
CA ALA A 97 11.47 1.01 16.58
C ALA A 97 10.08 0.90 15.94
N VAL A 98 9.61 -0.34 15.73
CA VAL A 98 8.32 -0.62 15.10
C VAL A 98 7.54 -1.68 15.89
N VAL A 99 6.22 -1.52 15.94
CA VAL A 99 5.27 -2.51 16.45
C VAL A 99 4.52 -3.14 15.27
N ASP A 100 4.57 -4.46 15.16
CA ASP A 100 3.86 -5.20 14.13
C ASP A 100 3.18 -6.45 14.71
N TYR A 101 1.98 -6.76 14.21
CA TYR A 101 1.16 -7.90 14.65
C TYR A 101 1.47 -9.22 13.94
N ALA A 102 2.44 -9.26 13.02
CA ALA A 102 2.82 -10.45 12.29
C ALA A 102 3.17 -11.60 13.24
N HIS A 103 2.36 -12.67 13.19
CA HIS A 103 2.51 -13.87 14.02
C HIS A 103 2.53 -15.16 13.18
N LYS A 104 2.33 -15.06 11.87
CA LYS A 104 2.48 -16.15 10.91
C LYS A 104 3.82 -16.01 10.18
N THR A 105 4.43 -17.14 9.82
CA THR A 105 5.78 -17.20 9.24
C THR A 105 5.93 -16.31 8.00
N ASP A 106 4.97 -16.35 7.09
CA ASP A 106 4.90 -15.56 5.85
C ASP A 106 4.78 -14.05 6.12
N ALA A 107 3.96 -13.67 7.08
CA ALA A 107 3.76 -12.28 7.50
C ALA A 107 5.04 -11.71 8.12
N VAL A 108 5.70 -12.48 9.00
CA VAL A 108 6.97 -12.07 9.63
C VAL A 108 8.07 -11.90 8.59
N GLU A 109 8.17 -12.82 7.63
CA GLU A 109 9.14 -12.72 6.54
C GLU A 109 8.91 -11.46 5.69
N SER A 110 7.65 -11.18 5.35
CA SER A 110 7.26 -9.99 4.57
C SER A 110 7.63 -8.69 5.28
N VAL A 111 7.38 -8.61 6.58
CA VAL A 111 7.75 -7.47 7.44
C VAL A 111 9.28 -7.29 7.47
N LEU A 112 10.03 -8.36 7.71
CA LEU A 112 11.50 -8.29 7.75
C LEU A 112 12.10 -7.88 6.40
N ARG A 113 11.54 -8.36 5.28
CA ARG A 113 11.96 -7.94 3.93
C ARG A 113 11.66 -6.46 3.68
N ALA A 114 10.55 -5.95 4.19
CA ALA A 114 10.19 -4.53 4.06
C ALA A 114 11.16 -3.62 4.83
N LEU A 115 11.62 -4.03 6.02
CA LEU A 115 12.46 -3.21 6.90
C LEU A 115 13.97 -3.29 6.63
N ARG A 116 14.43 -4.22 5.79
CA ARG A 116 15.86 -4.46 5.50
C ARG A 116 16.41 -3.70 4.28
N LYS A 117 15.63 -2.80 3.69
CA LYS A 117 16.04 -1.99 2.53
C LYS A 117 16.66 -0.67 2.93
#